data_AF-A0A8J1YRU8-F1
#
_entry.id   AF-A0A8J1YRU8-F1
#
_cell.length_a   1.000
_cell.length_b   1.000
_cell.length_c   1.000
_cell.angle_alpha   90.00
_cell.angle_beta   90.00
_cell.angle_gamma   90.00
#
_symmetry.space_group_name_H-M   'P 1'
#
loop_
_entity.id
_entity.type
_entity.pdbx_description
1 polymer ?
#
loop_
_entity_poly.entity_id
_entity_poly.type
_entity_poly.pdbx_seq_one_letter_code
_entity_poly.pdbx_strand_id
1 'polypeptide(L)'
;MYPLNLLPAFSIPLFNLFSGHSSSDTPYSVKAPPLTTDWTYTVGTDPWNENPRPQLIRKRWQSLNGIWSYRNASSLNDVFSPPSGHLGQAVMIPSCLESGLSGVMAPVLPNGNVIYSWFRTTFDLPGDWQGDSLAINFGAVDYEATVFINGHNATFHRGGFTRFSADITSWVKAGQSNELVVFVHDPTDSGDHVIPTGKQTFRPNHIFYTPCTGIWQSVFIEPIPKSFIQRVDVAGDMHGTVNITVHSSDVSHQSVQVSILGLASESLLMRTGTSDQPFTFKVDGPSLWSPEKPTLYNISVTMGQDTVTTYTGFRSLTKGWVNGVMRPLLNDEFIFAFGTLDQGYWPDGIYTPPCYEAMVYDLKTLKSLGFNMLRKHIKVESDVFYRACDEMGLLVMQDMPSLRALQGVLPNPSQQAEFVSQLTDLVETHKSFPSIYTWVIYNEGWGQLKSAPELELTPYIRSLDPTRLIDATSGWDDSGAGDFSDNHHYSEPQCGTPFYSIPSKPYDPSRIGFIGEFGGMGHNVSAS
;
A
#
# COMPACT_ATOMS: atom_id res chain seq x y z
N MET A 1 18.22 58.73 47.96
CA MET A 1 18.03 57.29 48.26
C MET A 1 17.96 56.58 46.91
N TYR A 2 19.06 55.92 46.56
CA TYR A 2 19.41 55.09 45.39
C TYR A 2 18.92 55.40 43.94
N PRO A 3 19.82 55.28 42.93
CA PRO A 3 19.68 55.92 41.62
C PRO A 3 19.29 54.95 40.50
N LEU A 4 18.88 55.47 39.34
CA LEU A 4 18.98 54.74 38.06
C LEU A 4 19.88 55.52 37.09
N ASN A 5 20.87 54.80 36.59
CA ASN A 5 22.00 55.26 35.78
C ASN A 5 21.65 55.61 34.34
N LEU A 6 22.51 56.45 33.76
CA LEU A 6 22.56 56.90 32.37
C LEU A 6 23.41 55.98 31.46
N LEU A 7 22.90 55.79 30.22
CA LEU A 7 23.59 55.67 28.89
C LEU A 7 24.32 54.36 28.50
N PRO A 8 24.60 54.07 27.19
CA PRO A 8 24.32 54.84 25.95
C PRO A 8 23.68 54.05 24.77
N ALA A 9 23.32 54.81 23.72
CA ALA A 9 22.93 54.33 22.40
C ALA A 9 24.05 53.56 21.67
N PHE A 10 23.69 52.50 20.95
CA PHE A 10 24.53 51.88 19.92
C PHE A 10 23.74 51.70 18.62
N SER A 11 24.42 52.03 17.54
CA SER A 11 23.98 52.17 16.16
C SER A 11 23.41 50.89 15.57
N ILE A 12 22.25 51.01 14.90
CA ILE A 12 21.68 49.97 14.04
C ILE A 12 22.44 50.01 12.70
N PRO A 13 23.08 48.91 12.25
CA PRO A 13 23.54 48.85 10.88
C PRO A 13 22.34 48.60 9.96
N LEU A 14 22.16 49.45 8.95
CA LEU A 14 21.30 49.17 7.80
C LEU A 14 21.76 47.84 7.19
N PHE A 15 20.99 46.78 7.37
CA PHE A 15 21.11 45.60 6.53
C PHE A 15 20.41 45.88 5.20
N ASN A 16 21.18 45.68 4.13
CA ASN A 16 20.76 45.77 2.75
C ASN A 16 19.43 45.06 2.52
N LEU A 17 18.46 45.81 2.00
CA LEU A 17 17.32 45.28 1.27
C LEU A 17 17.85 44.52 0.06
N PHE A 18 18.09 43.22 0.23
CA PHE A 18 18.04 42.32 -0.90
C PHE A 18 16.59 42.29 -1.36
N SER A 19 16.36 42.76 -2.57
CA SER A 19 15.13 42.59 -3.32
C SER A 19 14.88 41.10 -3.54
N GLY A 20 14.36 40.42 -2.52
CA GLY A 20 13.79 39.08 -2.65
C GLY A 20 12.59 39.19 -3.55
N HIS A 21 12.64 38.51 -4.69
CA HIS A 21 11.44 38.20 -5.44
C HIS A 21 10.51 37.45 -4.48
N SER A 22 9.39 38.06 -4.10
CA SER A 22 8.32 37.37 -3.40
C SER A 22 7.77 36.31 -4.36
N SER A 23 8.22 35.06 -4.24
CA SER A 23 7.39 33.97 -4.72
C SER A 23 6.14 34.00 -3.84
N SER A 24 5.01 34.35 -4.44
CA SER A 24 3.71 34.36 -3.76
C SER A 24 3.24 32.91 -3.59
N ASP A 25 3.99 32.12 -2.85
CA ASP A 25 3.68 30.72 -2.61
C ASP A 25 2.53 30.65 -1.62
N THR A 26 1.53 29.83 -1.93
CA THR A 26 0.47 29.55 -0.96
C THR A 26 1.05 28.65 0.12
N PRO A 27 1.16 29.12 1.38
CA PRO A 27 1.67 28.27 2.46
C PRO A 27 0.76 27.06 2.65
N TYR A 28 1.36 25.93 3.02
CA TYR A 28 0.58 24.74 3.32
C TYR A 28 -0.41 25.01 4.46
N SER A 29 -1.64 24.56 4.26
CA SER A 29 -2.67 24.48 5.29
C SER A 29 -3.64 23.36 4.91
N VAL A 30 -3.98 22.52 5.87
CA VAL A 30 -5.03 21.50 5.69
C VAL A 30 -6.32 22.21 5.24
N LYS A 31 -6.94 21.73 4.16
CA LYS A 31 -8.25 22.21 3.71
C LYS A 31 -9.34 21.48 4.48
N ALA A 32 -10.48 22.15 4.68
CA ALA A 32 -11.62 21.56 5.39
C ALA A 32 -12.22 20.41 4.56
N PRO A 33 -12.07 19.14 4.99
CA PRO A 33 -12.70 18.01 4.30
C PRO A 33 -14.21 17.96 4.59
N PRO A 34 -14.99 17.16 3.83
CA PRO A 34 -16.43 16.99 4.08
C PRO A 34 -16.74 16.44 5.48
N LEU A 35 -15.86 15.60 6.03
CA LEU A 35 -15.92 15.07 7.37
C LEU A 35 -14.49 15.05 7.95
N THR A 36 -14.36 15.34 9.24
CA THR A 36 -13.08 15.37 9.95
C THR A 36 -12.92 14.14 10.83
N THR A 37 -11.68 13.81 11.13
CA THR A 37 -11.27 12.86 12.17
C THR A 37 -10.59 13.62 13.30
N ASP A 38 -10.38 12.95 14.44
CA ASP A 38 -9.62 13.53 15.56
C ASP A 38 -8.17 13.89 15.17
N TRP A 39 -7.66 13.36 14.05
CA TRP A 39 -6.29 13.59 13.57
C TRP A 39 -6.17 14.63 12.45
N THR A 40 -7.28 15.09 11.86
CA THR A 40 -7.26 15.96 10.66
C THR A 40 -6.36 17.18 10.82
N TYR A 41 -6.39 17.81 12.00
CA TYR A 41 -5.63 19.05 12.27
C TYR A 41 -4.38 18.85 13.13
N THR A 42 -4.06 17.60 13.49
CA THR A 42 -2.91 17.26 14.35
C THR A 42 -1.79 16.54 13.60
N VAL A 43 -2.02 16.12 12.34
CA VAL A 43 -1.02 15.44 11.50
C VAL A 43 0.30 16.20 11.35
N GLY A 44 0.27 17.54 11.44
CA GLY A 44 1.47 18.37 11.28
C GLY A 44 1.95 18.45 9.83
N THR A 45 3.26 18.59 9.63
CA THR A 45 3.92 18.70 8.30
C THR A 45 4.96 17.62 8.04
N ASP A 46 5.09 16.64 8.95
CA ASP A 46 6.05 15.54 8.89
C ASP A 46 5.34 14.22 9.24
N PRO A 47 4.42 13.75 8.37
CA PRO A 47 3.61 12.58 8.64
C PRO A 47 4.34 11.28 8.30
N TRP A 48 3.86 10.17 8.88
CA TRP A 48 4.31 8.81 8.57
C TRP A 48 5.82 8.61 8.79
N ASN A 49 6.23 8.67 10.07
CA ASN A 49 7.62 8.56 10.51
C ASN A 49 8.07 7.10 10.72
N GLU A 50 7.17 6.15 10.55
CA GLU A 50 7.46 4.73 10.57
C GLU A 50 8.25 4.32 9.32
N ASN A 51 9.15 3.34 9.45
CA ASN A 51 9.84 2.81 8.28
C ASN A 51 8.79 2.21 7.30
N PRO A 52 8.71 2.67 6.04
CA PRO A 52 7.64 2.25 5.14
C PRO A 52 7.73 0.81 4.64
N ARG A 53 8.81 0.06 4.93
CA ARG A 53 9.05 -1.32 4.45
C ARG A 53 9.39 -2.26 5.61
N PRO A 54 8.43 -2.62 6.48
CA PRO A 54 8.65 -3.52 7.62
C PRO A 54 9.16 -4.92 7.25
N GLN A 55 9.00 -5.36 5.99
CA GLN A 55 9.52 -6.63 5.47
C GLN A 55 10.97 -6.54 4.93
N LEU A 56 11.56 -5.33 4.90
CA LEU A 56 12.89 -5.08 4.36
C LEU A 56 13.51 -3.81 4.98
N ILE A 57 13.70 -3.81 6.29
CA ILE A 57 14.20 -2.63 7.00
C ILE A 57 15.72 -2.58 6.92
N ARG A 58 16.27 -1.48 6.38
CA ARG A 58 17.65 -1.06 6.62
C ARG A 58 17.69 -0.07 7.77
N LYS A 59 18.75 -0.13 8.56
CA LYS A 59 18.93 0.77 9.72
C LYS A 59 19.03 2.24 9.32
N ARG A 60 19.68 2.52 8.18
CA ARG A 60 19.88 3.87 7.65
C ARG A 60 18.83 4.11 6.58
N TRP A 61 18.00 5.13 6.79
CA TRP A 61 17.02 5.62 5.82
C TRP A 61 16.62 7.05 6.22
N GLN A 62 16.02 7.79 5.29
CA GLN A 62 15.53 9.14 5.52
C GLN A 62 14.19 9.31 4.80
N SER A 63 13.17 9.73 5.55
CA SER A 63 11.88 10.13 4.99
C SER A 63 12.03 11.36 4.10
N LEU A 64 11.36 11.34 2.95
CA LEU A 64 11.17 12.51 2.08
C LEU A 64 9.71 12.99 2.12
N ASN A 65 8.93 12.52 3.10
CA ASN A 65 7.58 13.01 3.35
C ASN A 65 7.59 14.47 3.81
N GLY A 66 6.42 15.09 3.78
CA GLY A 66 6.17 16.45 4.22
C GLY A 66 5.74 17.35 3.07
N ILE A 67 6.03 18.64 3.18
CA ILE A 67 5.51 19.65 2.25
C ILE A 67 6.38 19.74 1.00
N TRP A 68 5.78 19.40 -0.14
CA TRP A 68 6.36 19.55 -1.45
C TRP A 68 5.71 20.74 -2.17
N SER A 69 6.28 21.14 -3.30
CA SER A 69 5.65 22.05 -4.24
C SER A 69 4.94 21.27 -5.34
N TYR A 70 3.83 21.82 -5.83
CA TYR A 70 2.92 21.19 -6.78
C TYR A 70 2.42 22.18 -7.84
N ARG A 71 2.16 21.67 -9.04
CA ARG A 71 1.30 22.31 -10.06
C ARG A 71 0.71 21.26 -11.01
N ASN A 72 -0.41 21.59 -11.64
CA ASN A 72 -0.94 20.81 -12.76
C ASN A 72 0.05 20.87 -13.95
N ALA A 73 0.15 19.77 -14.68
CA ALA A 73 0.72 19.77 -16.02
C ALA A 73 -0.39 19.85 -17.08
N SER A 74 -0.03 20.25 -18.29
CA SER A 74 -1.01 20.48 -19.37
C SER A 74 -1.26 19.23 -20.20
N SER A 75 -0.26 18.36 -20.32
CA SER A 75 -0.33 17.17 -21.17
C SER A 75 0.74 16.14 -20.79
N LEU A 76 0.60 14.93 -21.35
CA LEU A 76 1.64 13.89 -21.27
C LEU A 76 2.98 14.37 -21.85
N ASN A 77 2.99 15.27 -22.85
CA ASN A 77 4.22 15.78 -23.46
C ASN A 77 5.05 16.64 -22.50
N ASP A 78 4.44 17.17 -21.43
CA ASP A 78 5.15 17.99 -20.45
C ASP A 78 6.28 17.19 -19.80
N VAL A 79 6.18 15.86 -19.69
CA VAL A 79 7.21 14.98 -19.11
C VAL A 79 8.60 15.18 -19.75
N PHE A 80 8.66 15.61 -21.01
CA PHE A 80 9.90 15.89 -21.74
C PHE A 80 10.49 17.28 -21.44
N SER A 81 9.83 18.07 -20.61
CA SER A 81 10.26 19.41 -20.19
C SER A 81 9.95 19.64 -18.70
N PRO A 82 10.63 18.92 -17.78
CA PRO A 82 10.42 19.08 -16.36
C PRO A 82 10.58 20.55 -15.91
N PRO A 83 9.70 21.07 -15.05
CA PRO A 83 9.83 22.41 -14.51
C PRO A 83 11.12 22.60 -13.71
N SER A 84 11.57 23.85 -13.66
CA SER A 84 12.57 24.31 -12.71
C SER A 84 11.95 25.27 -11.70
N GLY A 85 12.55 25.37 -10.50
CA GLY A 85 12.09 26.28 -9.45
C GLY A 85 10.82 25.80 -8.72
N HIS A 86 10.29 26.64 -7.83
CA HIS A 86 9.09 26.33 -7.06
C HIS A 86 7.84 26.25 -7.96
N LEU A 87 6.96 25.30 -7.69
CA LEU A 87 5.78 25.03 -8.54
C LEU A 87 4.54 25.89 -8.20
N GLY A 88 4.59 26.70 -7.14
CA GLY A 88 3.61 27.74 -6.83
C GLY A 88 2.55 27.36 -5.78
N GLN A 89 2.27 26.07 -5.58
CA GLN A 89 1.36 25.59 -4.54
C GLN A 89 2.06 24.57 -3.64
N ALA A 90 1.83 24.66 -2.33
CA ALA A 90 2.29 23.64 -1.39
C ALA A 90 1.33 22.44 -1.36
N VAL A 91 1.87 21.23 -1.26
CA VAL A 91 1.12 19.98 -1.12
C VAL A 91 1.75 19.08 -0.08
N MET A 92 0.94 18.39 0.73
CA MET A 92 1.43 17.34 1.64
C MET A 92 1.72 16.05 0.87
N ILE A 93 2.90 15.46 1.06
CA ILE A 93 3.23 14.11 0.61
C ILE A 93 3.54 13.22 1.82
N PRO A 94 2.96 12.02 1.95
CA PRO A 94 1.94 11.45 1.08
C PRO A 94 0.56 12.08 1.27
N SER A 95 -0.20 12.22 0.17
CA SER A 95 -1.65 12.44 0.19
C SER A 95 -2.25 12.27 -1.21
N CYS A 96 -3.56 12.03 -1.28
CA CYS A 96 -4.33 12.21 -2.51
C CYS A 96 -4.56 13.70 -2.77
N LEU A 97 -4.35 14.20 -3.98
CA LEU A 97 -4.55 15.63 -4.31
C LEU A 97 -5.96 16.14 -3.99
N GLU A 98 -6.97 15.29 -4.12
CA GLU A 98 -8.38 15.58 -3.86
C GLU A 98 -8.70 15.69 -2.36
N SER A 99 -7.80 15.21 -1.50
CA SER A 99 -8.02 15.15 -0.05
C SER A 99 -7.86 16.51 0.63
N GLY A 100 -8.48 16.69 1.80
CA GLY A 100 -8.26 17.89 2.62
C GLY A 100 -6.83 17.97 3.17
N LEU A 101 -6.26 16.81 3.53
CA LEU A 101 -4.89 16.69 4.05
C LEU A 101 -3.82 17.14 3.06
N SER A 102 -4.07 17.03 1.74
CA SER A 102 -3.14 17.50 0.71
C SER A 102 -2.85 19.00 0.81
N GLY A 103 -3.77 19.79 1.37
CA GLY A 103 -3.71 21.25 1.29
C GLY A 103 -4.07 21.82 -0.09
N VAL A 104 -4.33 20.95 -1.07
CA VAL A 104 -4.78 21.29 -2.43
C VAL A 104 -6.29 21.14 -2.53
N MET A 105 -6.81 19.97 -2.13
CA MET A 105 -8.23 19.58 -2.27
C MET A 105 -8.70 19.80 -3.71
N ALA A 106 -7.98 19.17 -4.65
CA ALA A 106 -8.22 19.28 -6.08
C ALA A 106 -9.69 18.98 -6.40
N PRO A 107 -10.34 19.80 -7.24
CA PRO A 107 -11.76 19.65 -7.50
C PRO A 107 -12.02 18.46 -8.42
N VAL A 108 -13.06 17.68 -8.11
CA VAL A 108 -13.58 16.62 -8.99
C VAL A 108 -14.71 17.22 -9.83
N LEU A 109 -14.44 17.45 -11.12
CA LEU A 109 -15.33 18.16 -12.04
C LEU A 109 -15.65 17.29 -13.26
N PRO A 110 -16.83 17.46 -13.89
CA PRO A 110 -17.15 16.73 -15.13
C PRO A 110 -16.13 16.94 -16.25
N ASN A 111 -15.52 18.14 -16.31
CA ASN A 111 -14.43 18.49 -17.22
C ASN A 111 -13.42 19.34 -16.42
N GLY A 112 -12.16 18.91 -16.35
CA GLY A 112 -11.10 19.65 -15.63
C GLY A 112 -10.50 18.93 -14.41
N ASN A 113 -10.66 17.61 -14.32
CA ASN A 113 -9.96 16.82 -13.31
C ASN A 113 -8.45 16.89 -13.49
N VAL A 114 -7.74 16.69 -12.38
CA VAL A 114 -6.28 16.58 -12.41
C VAL A 114 -5.91 15.22 -12.99
N ILE A 115 -5.38 15.24 -14.22
CA ILE A 115 -4.90 14.03 -14.91
C ILE A 115 -3.37 14.02 -14.99
N TYR A 116 -2.75 15.20 -15.03
CA TYR A 116 -1.31 15.35 -15.11
C TYR A 116 -0.82 16.32 -14.04
N SER A 117 0.22 15.92 -13.32
CA SER A 117 0.70 16.63 -12.13
C SER A 117 2.21 16.67 -12.06
N TRP A 118 2.75 17.80 -11.63
CA TRP A 118 4.15 17.95 -11.25
C TRP A 118 4.25 18.11 -9.73
N PHE A 119 5.13 17.31 -9.13
CA PHE A 119 5.54 17.44 -7.73
C PHE A 119 7.03 17.72 -7.67
N ARG A 120 7.46 18.56 -6.72
CA ARG A 120 8.88 18.88 -6.55
C ARG A 120 9.22 19.14 -5.09
N THR A 121 10.32 18.57 -4.64
CA THR A 121 10.95 18.88 -3.36
C THR A 121 12.48 18.93 -3.50
N THR A 122 13.15 19.25 -2.40
CA THR A 122 14.61 19.16 -2.28
C THR A 122 14.97 18.35 -1.04
N PHE A 123 16.09 17.64 -1.09
CA PHE A 123 16.58 16.86 0.03
C PHE A 123 18.10 16.94 0.15
N ASP A 124 18.56 16.93 1.39
CA ASP A 124 19.98 16.90 1.73
C ASP A 124 20.36 15.50 2.20
N LEU A 125 21.52 15.01 1.74
CA LEU A 125 22.05 13.74 2.19
C LEU A 125 22.68 13.91 3.59
N PRO A 126 22.43 12.99 4.54
CA PRO A 126 23.11 13.00 5.82
C PRO A 126 24.63 12.88 5.62
N GLY A 127 25.41 13.55 6.47
CA GLY A 127 26.86 13.66 6.28
C GLY A 127 27.60 12.31 6.28
N ASP A 128 27.08 11.32 7.00
CA ASP A 128 27.61 9.95 7.07
C ASP A 128 27.23 9.09 5.85
N TRP A 129 26.48 9.63 4.88
CA TRP A 129 26.10 8.94 3.64
C TRP A 129 27.02 9.28 2.46
N GLN A 130 28.07 10.06 2.71
CA GLN A 130 29.02 10.44 1.66
C GLN A 130 29.75 9.22 1.10
N GLY A 131 29.58 8.98 -0.20
CA GLY A 131 30.22 7.87 -0.93
C GLY A 131 29.40 6.59 -0.99
N ASP A 132 28.23 6.54 -0.35
CA ASP A 132 27.29 5.44 -0.50
C ASP A 132 26.56 5.51 -1.84
N SER A 133 26.20 4.34 -2.38
CA SER A 133 25.15 4.25 -3.39
C SER A 133 23.79 4.48 -2.74
N LEU A 134 22.83 5.05 -3.48
CA LEU A 134 21.56 5.49 -2.92
C LEU A 134 20.39 5.00 -3.75
N ALA A 135 19.38 4.47 -3.07
CA ALA A 135 18.07 4.19 -3.64
C ALA A 135 17.05 5.23 -3.18
N ILE A 136 16.19 5.67 -4.09
CA ILE A 136 14.91 6.29 -3.75
C ILE A 136 13.79 5.26 -3.86
N ASN A 137 12.83 5.36 -2.96
CA ASN A 137 11.74 4.41 -2.82
C ASN A 137 10.41 5.16 -2.73
N PHE A 138 9.41 4.66 -3.46
CA PHE A 138 8.02 5.13 -3.42
C PHE A 138 7.12 3.97 -2.97
N GLY A 139 6.22 4.25 -2.02
CA GLY A 139 5.22 3.27 -1.57
C GLY A 139 4.16 2.99 -2.64
N ALA A 140 3.62 4.04 -3.24
CA ALA A 140 2.67 4.01 -4.35
C ALA A 140 2.47 5.42 -4.92
N VAL A 141 2.25 5.50 -6.23
CA VAL A 141 1.88 6.74 -6.93
C VAL A 141 0.77 6.38 -7.91
N ASP A 142 -0.41 6.99 -7.75
CA ASP A 142 -1.52 6.72 -8.67
C ASP A 142 -1.45 7.69 -9.87
N TYR A 143 -1.27 7.25 -11.12
CA TYR A 143 -1.09 5.86 -11.61
C TYR A 143 0.27 5.59 -12.30
N GLU A 144 0.70 6.50 -13.17
CA GLU A 144 2.02 6.45 -13.82
C GLU A 144 2.91 7.55 -13.26
N ALA A 145 4.16 7.22 -12.95
CA ALA A 145 5.14 8.15 -12.38
C ALA A 145 6.43 8.17 -13.21
N THR A 146 6.93 9.36 -13.54
CA THR A 146 8.30 9.57 -14.02
C THR A 146 9.07 10.40 -13.02
N VAL A 147 10.17 9.86 -12.50
CA VAL A 147 10.96 10.47 -11.43
C VAL A 147 12.23 11.08 -12.00
N PHE A 148 12.54 12.30 -11.59
CA PHE A 148 13.76 13.01 -11.98
C PHE A 148 14.57 13.41 -10.74
N ILE A 149 15.87 13.19 -10.80
CA ILE A 149 16.84 13.62 -9.79
C ILE A 149 17.80 14.60 -10.41
N ASN A 150 17.87 15.82 -9.89
CA ASN A 150 18.75 16.88 -10.41
C ASN A 150 18.65 17.06 -11.94
N GLY A 151 17.42 16.99 -12.49
CA GLY A 151 17.13 17.11 -13.91
C GLY A 151 17.34 15.85 -14.76
N HIS A 152 17.81 14.74 -14.18
CA HIS A 152 17.98 13.46 -14.89
C HIS A 152 16.80 12.53 -14.64
N ASN A 153 16.24 11.92 -15.69
CA ASN A 153 15.22 10.89 -15.56
C ASN A 153 15.81 9.65 -14.88
N ALA A 154 15.31 9.34 -13.69
CA ALA A 154 15.76 8.26 -12.84
C ALA A 154 15.00 6.95 -13.07
N THR A 155 13.67 7.03 -13.23
CA THR A 155 12.83 5.84 -13.47
C THR A 155 11.44 6.22 -13.99
N PHE A 156 10.77 5.25 -14.59
CA PHE A 156 9.35 5.25 -14.90
C PHE A 156 8.67 4.09 -14.17
N HIS A 157 7.49 4.33 -13.62
CA HIS A 157 6.66 3.31 -13.00
C HIS A 157 5.21 3.42 -13.47
N ARG A 158 4.54 2.28 -13.57
CA ARG A 158 3.11 2.15 -13.85
C ARG A 158 2.51 1.21 -12.81
N GLY A 159 1.44 1.65 -12.16
CA GLY A 159 0.77 0.92 -11.08
C GLY A 159 0.42 1.85 -9.92
N GLY A 160 -0.87 1.97 -9.62
CA GLY A 160 -1.36 2.91 -8.59
C GLY A 160 -1.24 2.39 -7.15
N PHE A 161 -0.93 1.11 -6.99
CA PHE A 161 -0.99 0.38 -5.73
C PHE A 161 0.28 -0.43 -5.43
N THR A 162 1.32 -0.26 -6.26
CA THR A 162 2.56 -1.02 -6.16
C THR A 162 3.74 -0.12 -5.83
N ARG A 163 4.67 -0.66 -5.04
CA ARG A 163 5.91 0.02 -4.66
C ARG A 163 6.95 -0.07 -5.78
N PHE A 164 7.80 0.94 -5.88
CA PHE A 164 8.93 0.93 -6.81
C PHE A 164 10.13 1.69 -6.24
N SER A 165 11.30 1.46 -6.85
CA SER A 165 12.56 2.03 -6.43
C SER A 165 13.43 2.41 -7.62
N ALA A 166 14.42 3.28 -7.41
CA ALA A 166 15.46 3.57 -8.39
C ALA A 166 16.81 3.80 -7.71
N ASP A 167 17.89 3.29 -8.31
CA ASP A 167 19.25 3.71 -7.96
C ASP A 167 19.48 5.13 -8.49
N ILE A 168 19.74 6.06 -7.59
CA ILE A 168 19.94 7.49 -7.89
C ILE A 168 21.39 7.94 -7.67
N THR A 169 22.31 7.00 -7.42
CA THR A 169 23.71 7.25 -7.06
C THR A 169 24.40 8.19 -8.04
N SER A 170 24.14 8.02 -9.35
CA SER A 170 24.81 8.80 -10.39
C SER A 170 24.36 10.25 -10.49
N TRP A 171 23.24 10.62 -9.84
CA TRP A 171 22.63 11.93 -10.00
C TRP A 171 22.65 12.76 -8.72
N VAL A 172 22.75 12.13 -7.55
CA VAL A 172 22.84 12.82 -6.27
C VAL A 172 24.22 13.41 -6.00
N LYS A 173 24.24 14.50 -5.23
CA LYS A 173 25.43 15.27 -4.87
C LYS A 173 25.52 15.35 -3.36
N ALA A 174 26.58 14.75 -2.79
CA ALA A 174 26.87 14.85 -1.37
C ALA A 174 27.27 16.28 -0.98
N GLY A 175 26.86 16.72 0.22
CA GLY A 175 27.15 18.06 0.73
C GLY A 175 26.44 19.21 0.00
N GLN A 176 25.48 18.90 -0.88
CA GLN A 176 24.63 19.86 -1.58
C GLN A 176 23.17 19.42 -1.48
N SER A 177 22.26 20.36 -1.69
CA SER A 177 20.84 20.04 -1.81
C SER A 177 20.56 19.43 -3.18
N ASN A 178 19.76 18.35 -3.17
CA ASN A 178 19.36 17.60 -4.34
C ASN A 178 17.91 17.87 -4.66
N GLU A 179 17.60 18.00 -5.94
CA GLU A 179 16.25 18.20 -6.43
C GLU A 179 15.59 16.86 -6.79
N LEU A 180 14.35 16.69 -6.33
CA LEU A 180 13.46 15.60 -6.72
C LEU A 180 12.25 16.21 -7.42
N VAL A 181 12.00 15.80 -8.67
CA VAL A 181 10.80 16.16 -9.44
C VAL A 181 10.09 14.87 -9.85
N VAL A 182 8.76 14.84 -9.73
CA VAL A 182 7.93 13.70 -10.13
C VAL A 182 6.83 14.20 -11.04
N PHE A 183 6.75 13.62 -12.24
CA PHE A 183 5.60 13.74 -13.13
C PHE A 183 4.64 12.59 -12.86
N VAL A 184 3.36 12.89 -12.66
CA VAL A 184 2.32 11.89 -12.47
C VAL A 184 1.27 12.02 -13.57
N HIS A 185 0.90 10.89 -14.17
CA HIS A 185 -0.25 10.73 -15.04
C HIS A 185 -1.24 9.74 -14.43
N ASP A 186 -2.43 10.22 -14.11
CA ASP A 186 -3.52 9.42 -13.59
C ASP A 186 -4.78 9.66 -14.44
N PRO A 187 -5.12 8.72 -15.33
CA PRO A 187 -6.34 8.85 -16.10
C PRO A 187 -7.59 8.49 -15.29
N THR A 188 -7.47 7.89 -14.10
CA THR A 188 -8.56 7.33 -13.29
C THR A 188 -9.54 6.53 -14.15
N ASP A 189 -10.73 7.09 -14.45
CA ASP A 189 -11.76 6.51 -15.31
C ASP A 189 -12.08 7.38 -16.56
N SER A 190 -11.16 8.26 -16.96
CA SER A 190 -11.31 9.12 -18.13
C SER A 190 -11.15 8.37 -19.45
N GLY A 191 -11.98 8.75 -20.44
CA GLY A 191 -11.95 8.16 -21.78
C GLY A 191 -12.12 6.64 -21.75
N ASP A 192 -11.30 5.97 -22.56
CA ASP A 192 -11.31 4.52 -22.74
C ASP A 192 -10.22 3.81 -21.89
N HIS A 193 -9.67 4.49 -20.88
CA HIS A 193 -8.71 3.86 -19.98
C HIS A 193 -9.38 2.76 -19.16
N VAL A 194 -8.70 1.62 -19.09
CA VAL A 194 -9.06 0.46 -18.27
C VAL A 194 -7.80 0.08 -17.50
N ILE A 195 -7.71 0.60 -16.29
CA ILE A 195 -6.62 0.38 -15.34
C ILE A 195 -7.20 -0.14 -14.02
N PRO A 196 -6.39 -0.79 -13.15
CA PRO A 196 -6.82 -1.14 -11.81
C PRO A 196 -7.20 0.10 -10.98
N THR A 197 -8.35 0.05 -10.30
CA THR A 197 -8.95 1.12 -9.50
C THR A 197 -9.60 0.55 -8.23
N GLY A 198 -9.42 1.23 -7.09
CA GLY A 198 -10.11 0.99 -5.83
C GLY A 198 -11.34 1.90 -5.67
N LYS A 199 -12.27 1.84 -6.62
CA LYS A 199 -13.52 2.63 -6.68
C LYS A 199 -13.35 4.15 -6.89
N GLN A 200 -12.17 4.62 -7.31
CA GLN A 200 -12.02 6.01 -7.75
C GLN A 200 -12.91 6.27 -8.97
N THR A 201 -13.54 7.43 -9.04
CA THR A 201 -14.22 7.92 -10.25
C THR A 201 -14.27 9.43 -10.29
N PHE A 202 -14.21 10.01 -11.49
CA PHE A 202 -14.49 11.44 -11.66
C PHE A 202 -15.97 11.81 -11.51
N ARG A 203 -16.86 10.83 -11.25
CA ARG A 203 -18.29 11.07 -11.00
C ARG A 203 -18.76 10.31 -9.75
N PRO A 204 -18.30 10.69 -8.54
CA PRO A 204 -18.63 9.96 -7.31
C PRO A 204 -20.14 9.85 -7.12
N ASN A 205 -20.62 8.62 -6.96
CA ASN A 205 -22.03 8.31 -6.76
C ASN A 205 -22.19 6.87 -6.25
N HIS A 206 -23.21 6.65 -5.41
CA HIS A 206 -23.53 5.34 -4.84
C HIS A 206 -22.33 4.70 -4.11
N ILE A 207 -21.70 3.69 -4.71
CA ILE A 207 -20.57 2.94 -4.15
C ILE A 207 -19.20 3.41 -4.67
N PHE A 208 -19.16 4.40 -5.56
CA PHE A 208 -17.93 4.96 -6.11
C PHE A 208 -17.60 6.30 -5.47
N TYR A 209 -16.32 6.53 -5.24
CA TYR A 209 -15.83 7.60 -4.36
C TYR A 209 -14.94 8.60 -5.11
N THR A 210 -14.60 9.67 -4.41
CA THR A 210 -13.62 10.67 -4.83
C THR A 210 -12.32 10.00 -5.30
N PRO A 211 -11.71 10.43 -6.41
CA PRO A 211 -10.42 9.92 -6.85
C PRO A 211 -9.31 10.14 -5.83
N CYS A 212 -8.23 9.40 -6.01
CA CYS A 212 -6.97 9.64 -5.33
C CYS A 212 -5.84 9.73 -6.34
N THR A 213 -5.46 10.93 -6.74
CA THR A 213 -4.37 11.16 -7.68
C THR A 213 -3.11 11.61 -6.95
N GLY A 214 -1.94 11.17 -7.44
CA GLY A 214 -0.64 11.64 -6.97
C GLY A 214 0.10 10.65 -6.08
N ILE A 215 1.01 11.18 -5.26
CA ILE A 215 1.91 10.40 -4.40
C ILE A 215 1.21 10.15 -3.06
N TRP A 216 0.46 9.04 -2.96
CA TRP A 216 -0.44 8.78 -1.84
C TRP A 216 0.14 7.86 -0.75
N GLN A 217 1.37 7.32 -0.95
CA GLN A 217 2.15 6.64 0.08
C GLN A 217 3.57 7.19 0.19
N SER A 218 4.26 6.87 1.29
CA SER A 218 5.55 7.47 1.68
C SER A 218 6.64 7.40 0.62
N VAL A 219 7.49 8.42 0.61
CA VAL A 219 8.71 8.51 -0.19
C VAL A 219 9.91 8.55 0.74
N PHE A 220 10.95 7.78 0.47
CA PHE A 220 12.16 7.77 1.30
C PHE A 220 13.40 7.40 0.50
N ILE A 221 14.57 7.72 1.05
CA ILE A 221 15.86 7.29 0.52
C ILE A 221 16.60 6.42 1.53
N GLU A 222 17.45 5.52 1.04
CA GLU A 222 18.32 4.70 1.87
C GLU A 222 19.65 4.41 1.15
N PRO A 223 20.78 4.33 1.88
CA PRO A 223 22.03 3.86 1.34
C PRO A 223 21.93 2.38 1.00
N ILE A 224 22.42 2.03 -0.17
CA ILE A 224 22.52 0.66 -0.68
C ILE A 224 23.97 0.36 -1.03
N PRO A 225 24.49 -0.84 -0.74
CA PRO A 225 25.74 -1.30 -1.34
C PRO A 225 25.55 -1.59 -2.84
N LYS A 226 26.66 -1.75 -3.57
CA LYS A 226 26.64 -2.04 -5.03
C LYS A 226 25.81 -3.29 -5.39
N SER A 227 25.89 -4.32 -4.57
CA SER A 227 25.00 -5.49 -4.61
C SER A 227 24.26 -5.54 -3.29
N PHE A 228 22.93 -5.51 -3.35
CA PHE A 228 22.07 -5.32 -2.20
C PHE A 228 20.86 -6.27 -2.23
N ILE A 229 20.23 -6.47 -1.08
CA ILE A 229 19.04 -7.31 -0.92
C ILE A 229 17.83 -6.52 -1.43
N GLN A 230 17.25 -6.93 -2.54
CA GLN A 230 16.05 -6.29 -3.10
C GLN A 230 14.78 -6.73 -2.38
N ARG A 231 14.71 -7.99 -1.96
CA ARG A 231 13.51 -8.58 -1.36
C ARG A 231 13.87 -9.83 -0.57
N VAL A 232 13.12 -10.07 0.51
CA VAL A 232 13.17 -11.31 1.27
C VAL A 232 11.78 -11.95 1.24
N ASP A 233 11.67 -13.09 0.57
CA ASP A 233 10.47 -13.93 0.61
C ASP A 233 10.65 -14.90 1.77
N VAL A 234 9.77 -14.86 2.77
CA VAL A 234 9.87 -15.75 3.93
C VAL A 234 8.50 -16.27 4.36
N ALA A 235 8.42 -17.59 4.57
CA ALA A 235 7.24 -18.26 5.09
C ALA A 235 7.63 -19.34 6.11
N GLY A 236 7.04 -19.28 7.30
CA GLY A 236 7.16 -20.30 8.35
C GLY A 236 5.87 -21.12 8.46
N ASP A 237 5.94 -22.45 8.30
CA ASP A 237 4.80 -23.33 8.49
C ASP A 237 4.52 -23.66 9.97
N MET A 238 3.36 -24.22 10.28
CA MET A 238 3.01 -24.60 11.67
C MET A 238 3.92 -25.68 12.28
N HIS A 239 4.69 -26.40 11.47
CA HIS A 239 5.63 -27.41 11.94
C HIS A 239 7.01 -26.82 12.22
N GLY A 240 7.25 -25.53 11.96
CA GLY A 240 8.53 -24.87 12.13
C GLY A 240 9.48 -24.96 10.94
N THR A 241 9.00 -25.38 9.77
CA THR A 241 9.78 -25.27 8.53
C THR A 241 9.73 -23.83 8.04
N VAL A 242 10.90 -23.23 7.88
CA VAL A 242 11.05 -21.90 7.25
C VAL A 242 11.51 -22.11 5.81
N ASN A 243 10.79 -21.54 4.86
CA ASN A 243 11.24 -21.39 3.48
C ASN A 243 11.59 -19.92 3.24
N ILE A 244 12.79 -19.67 2.75
CA ILE A 244 13.30 -18.32 2.52
C ILE A 244 14.01 -18.23 1.17
N THR A 245 13.74 -17.14 0.45
CA THR A 245 14.48 -16.74 -0.75
C THR A 245 14.90 -15.28 -0.59
N VAL A 246 16.19 -15.01 -0.75
CA VAL A 246 16.76 -13.66 -0.66
C VAL A 246 17.16 -13.22 -2.05
N HIS A 247 16.43 -12.25 -2.60
CA HIS A 247 16.62 -11.76 -3.97
C HIS A 247 17.68 -10.66 -3.96
N SER A 248 18.72 -10.82 -4.78
CA SER A 248 19.82 -9.87 -4.92
C SER A 248 19.58 -8.89 -6.07
N SER A 249 20.23 -7.73 -6.02
CA SER A 249 20.05 -6.68 -7.03
C SER A 249 20.67 -6.96 -8.39
N ASP A 250 21.61 -7.89 -8.44
CA ASP A 250 22.46 -8.19 -9.59
C ASP A 250 22.43 -9.67 -10.00
N VAL A 251 21.58 -10.49 -9.37
CA VAL A 251 21.52 -11.95 -9.56
C VAL A 251 22.91 -12.57 -9.41
N SER A 252 23.45 -12.49 -8.20
CA SER A 252 24.86 -12.77 -7.92
C SER A 252 25.12 -14.11 -7.21
N HIS A 253 24.08 -14.84 -6.80
CA HIS A 253 24.20 -16.10 -6.05
C HIS A 253 25.19 -16.01 -4.88
N GLN A 254 25.13 -14.91 -4.13
CA GLN A 254 26.02 -14.64 -3.01
C GLN A 254 25.64 -15.47 -1.78
N SER A 255 26.61 -15.69 -0.90
CA SER A 255 26.33 -16.29 0.40
C SER A 255 25.46 -15.36 1.23
N VAL A 256 24.39 -15.93 1.79
CA VAL A 256 23.43 -15.24 2.65
C VAL A 256 23.46 -15.87 4.03
N GLN A 257 23.50 -15.04 5.07
CA GLN A 257 23.32 -15.46 6.46
C GLN A 257 21.96 -14.99 6.98
N VAL A 258 21.20 -15.92 7.57
CA VAL A 258 19.88 -15.66 8.16
C VAL A 258 19.94 -15.99 9.64
N SER A 259 19.52 -15.05 10.47
CA SER A 259 19.40 -15.24 11.92
C SER A 259 17.97 -14.97 12.37
N ILE A 260 17.35 -15.94 13.04
CA ILE A 260 16.02 -15.77 13.65
C ILE A 260 16.19 -15.46 15.13
N LEU A 261 15.65 -14.32 15.57
CA LEU A 261 15.61 -13.90 16.96
C LEU A 261 14.26 -14.31 17.56
N GLY A 262 14.29 -15.11 18.64
CA GLY A 262 13.08 -15.42 19.41
C GLY A 262 12.61 -14.24 20.26
N LEU A 263 11.44 -14.40 20.90
CA LEU A 263 10.83 -13.40 21.80
C LEU A 263 11.74 -12.95 22.97
N ALA A 264 12.80 -13.72 23.29
CA ALA A 264 13.72 -13.47 24.40
C ALA A 264 15.11 -12.92 23.98
N SER A 265 15.27 -12.42 22.76
CA SER A 265 16.49 -11.72 22.27
C SER A 265 17.78 -12.58 22.19
N GLU A 266 17.72 -13.88 22.45
CA GLU A 266 18.79 -14.81 22.07
C GLU A 266 18.58 -15.26 20.62
N SER A 267 19.66 -15.29 19.83
CA SER A 267 19.62 -15.82 18.46
C SER A 267 19.27 -17.30 18.51
N LEU A 268 18.03 -17.61 18.14
CA LEU A 268 17.49 -18.96 18.20
C LEU A 268 18.21 -19.87 17.20
N LEU A 269 18.59 -19.30 16.05
CA LEU A 269 19.12 -20.05 14.94
C LEU A 269 19.89 -19.17 13.96
N MET A 270 21.08 -19.61 13.56
CA MET A 270 21.83 -19.07 12.43
C MET A 270 21.86 -20.11 11.30
N ARG A 271 21.58 -19.67 10.08
CA ARG A 271 21.57 -20.49 8.87
C ARG A 271 22.24 -19.75 7.72
N THR A 272 22.78 -20.52 6.79
CA THR A 272 23.40 -19.99 5.57
C THR A 272 22.70 -20.54 4.36
N GLY A 273 22.54 -19.70 3.35
CA GLY A 273 22.02 -20.07 2.03
C GLY A 273 22.72 -19.30 0.93
N THR A 274 22.10 -19.30 -0.24
CA THR A 274 22.60 -18.61 -1.43
C THR A 274 21.49 -17.69 -1.93
N SER A 275 21.82 -16.46 -2.31
CA SER A 275 20.84 -15.53 -2.89
C SER A 275 20.23 -16.11 -4.17
N ASP A 276 19.01 -15.66 -4.47
CA ASP A 276 18.27 -16.00 -5.68
C ASP A 276 17.93 -17.50 -5.80
N GLN A 277 18.07 -18.24 -4.69
CA GLN A 277 17.71 -19.66 -4.57
C GLN A 277 16.93 -19.87 -3.28
N PRO A 278 15.83 -20.65 -3.31
CA PRO A 278 15.10 -21.00 -2.10
C PRO A 278 15.95 -21.94 -1.25
N PHE A 279 15.95 -21.74 0.06
CA PHE A 279 16.49 -22.70 1.01
C PHE A 279 15.59 -22.83 2.24
N THR A 280 15.63 -24.01 2.85
CA THR A 280 14.75 -24.35 3.97
C THR A 280 15.54 -24.76 5.21
N PHE A 281 14.96 -24.49 6.38
CA PHE A 281 15.50 -24.97 7.64
C PHE A 281 14.40 -25.12 8.69
N LYS A 282 14.72 -25.86 9.77
CA LYS A 282 13.78 -26.15 10.85
C LYS A 282 14.04 -25.26 12.07
N VAL A 283 12.97 -24.75 12.66
CA VAL A 283 12.87 -24.17 13.99
C VAL A 283 12.06 -25.13 14.85
N ASP A 284 12.61 -25.56 15.99
CA ASP A 284 11.96 -26.55 16.84
C ASP A 284 10.91 -25.89 17.75
N GLY A 285 9.68 -26.42 17.73
CA GLY A 285 8.58 -26.01 18.60
C GLY A 285 8.26 -24.51 18.61
N PRO A 286 8.11 -23.84 17.45
CA PRO A 286 7.77 -22.42 17.44
C PRO A 286 6.38 -22.20 18.03
N SER A 287 6.18 -21.04 18.66
CA SER A 287 4.85 -20.55 18.97
C SER A 287 4.18 -20.10 17.68
N LEU A 288 2.95 -20.59 17.46
CA LEU A 288 2.22 -20.32 16.24
C LEU A 288 1.60 -18.94 16.24
N TRP A 289 1.45 -18.37 15.05
CA TRP A 289 0.68 -17.17 14.80
C TRP A 289 -0.80 -17.54 14.59
N SER A 290 -1.69 -16.83 15.29
CA SER A 290 -3.13 -16.81 15.05
C SER A 290 -3.72 -15.44 15.43
N PRO A 291 -4.99 -15.14 15.08
CA PRO A 291 -5.65 -13.91 15.52
C PRO A 291 -5.65 -13.70 17.05
N GLU A 292 -5.69 -14.79 17.82
CA GLU A 292 -5.67 -14.79 19.28
C GLU A 292 -4.25 -14.73 19.86
N LYS A 293 -3.27 -15.29 19.13
CA LYS A 293 -1.86 -15.37 19.54
C LYS A 293 -0.96 -14.92 18.38
N PRO A 294 -0.86 -13.61 18.09
CA PRO A 294 -0.13 -13.08 16.94
C PRO A 294 1.40 -13.08 17.15
N THR A 295 1.99 -14.27 17.35
CA THR A 295 3.42 -14.39 17.63
C THR A 295 4.24 -14.15 16.37
N LEU A 296 5.14 -13.16 16.41
CA LEU A 296 6.07 -12.84 15.34
C LEU A 296 7.52 -13.08 15.76
N TYR A 297 8.35 -13.46 14.79
CA TYR A 297 9.77 -13.72 14.94
C TYR A 297 10.56 -12.79 14.04
N ASN A 298 11.45 -12.00 14.63
CA ASN A 298 12.32 -11.10 13.87
C ASN A 298 13.44 -11.90 13.20
N ILE A 299 13.79 -11.50 11.98
CA ILE A 299 14.80 -12.14 11.15
C ILE A 299 15.80 -11.08 10.70
N SER A 300 17.08 -11.34 10.90
CA SER A 300 18.17 -10.57 10.30
C SER A 300 18.71 -11.35 9.11
N VAL A 301 18.85 -10.67 7.97
CA VAL A 301 19.41 -11.24 6.74
C VAL A 301 20.60 -10.41 6.32
N THR A 302 21.75 -11.06 6.12
CA THR A 302 22.99 -10.41 5.69
C THR A 302 23.47 -11.04 4.39
N MET A 303 23.78 -10.20 3.40
CA MET A 303 24.35 -10.57 2.10
C MET A 303 25.47 -9.59 1.77
N GLY A 304 26.73 -10.06 1.77
CA GLY A 304 27.89 -9.20 1.56
C GLY A 304 27.95 -8.05 2.58
N GLN A 305 27.80 -6.81 2.11
CA GLN A 305 27.78 -5.60 2.95
C GLN A 305 26.37 -5.13 3.32
N ASP A 306 25.32 -5.75 2.76
CA ASP A 306 23.94 -5.38 3.07
C ASP A 306 23.41 -6.20 4.24
N THR A 307 22.66 -5.55 5.11
CA THR A 307 21.93 -6.22 6.20
C THR A 307 20.58 -5.58 6.36
N VAL A 308 19.55 -6.41 6.30
CA VAL A 308 18.15 -6.02 6.46
C VAL A 308 17.52 -6.81 7.59
N THR A 309 16.52 -6.21 8.24
CA THR A 309 15.65 -6.92 9.17
C THR A 309 14.25 -7.09 8.58
N THR A 310 13.68 -8.27 8.79
CA THR A 310 12.32 -8.64 8.42
C THR A 310 11.71 -9.50 9.54
N TYR A 311 10.57 -10.15 9.31
CA TYR A 311 9.92 -10.99 10.29
C TYR A 311 9.04 -12.05 9.63
N THR A 312 8.64 -13.05 10.42
CA THR A 312 7.64 -14.04 10.01
C THR A 312 6.79 -14.49 11.20
N GLY A 313 5.67 -15.13 10.92
CA GLY A 313 4.83 -15.82 11.90
C GLY A 313 4.63 -17.26 11.45
N PHE A 314 4.79 -18.21 12.37
CA PHE A 314 4.66 -19.63 12.03
C PHE A 314 3.18 -20.02 11.96
N ARG A 315 2.69 -20.34 10.76
CA ARG A 315 1.32 -20.80 10.55
C ARG A 315 1.15 -21.56 9.24
N SER A 316 0.11 -22.39 9.18
CA SER A 316 -0.29 -23.07 7.94
C SER A 316 -1.75 -22.75 7.62
N LEU A 317 -2.04 -22.46 6.34
CA LEU A 317 -3.39 -22.26 5.83
C LEU A 317 -3.72 -23.35 4.83
N THR A 318 -4.82 -24.06 5.08
CA THR A 318 -5.30 -25.13 4.21
C THR A 318 -6.83 -25.11 4.14
N LYS A 319 -7.40 -25.99 3.33
CA LYS A 319 -8.83 -26.31 3.39
C LYS A 319 -9.01 -27.79 3.70
N GLY A 320 -10.02 -28.13 4.48
CA GLY A 320 -10.29 -29.50 4.87
C GLY A 320 -11.74 -29.74 5.25
N TRP A 321 -12.13 -31.02 5.30
CA TRP A 321 -13.47 -31.42 5.68
C TRP A 321 -13.63 -31.41 7.20
N VAL A 322 -14.54 -30.58 7.71
CA VAL A 322 -14.93 -30.54 9.12
C VAL A 322 -16.43 -30.76 9.20
N ASN A 323 -16.84 -31.84 9.86
CA ASN A 323 -18.25 -32.25 9.98
C ASN A 323 -18.98 -32.32 8.62
N GLY A 324 -18.31 -32.84 7.58
CA GLY A 324 -18.87 -33.00 6.24
C GLY A 324 -18.98 -31.70 5.42
N VAL A 325 -18.40 -30.59 5.88
CA VAL A 325 -18.35 -29.31 5.16
C VAL A 325 -16.90 -28.94 4.86
N MET A 326 -16.62 -28.47 3.65
CA MET A 326 -15.31 -27.91 3.31
C MET A 326 -15.11 -26.58 4.06
N ARG A 327 -14.08 -26.51 4.89
CA ARG A 327 -13.77 -25.36 5.76
C ARG A 327 -12.33 -24.91 5.56
N PRO A 328 -12.05 -23.62 5.78
CA PRO A 328 -10.68 -23.16 5.91
C PRO A 328 -10.10 -23.58 7.25
N LEU A 329 -8.83 -23.94 7.23
CA LEU A 329 -8.08 -24.33 8.42
C LEU A 329 -6.90 -23.38 8.60
N LEU A 330 -6.70 -22.93 9.84
CA LEU A 330 -5.50 -22.25 10.31
C LEU A 330 -4.86 -23.17 11.34
N ASN A 331 -3.63 -23.61 11.08
CA ASN A 331 -2.89 -24.54 11.93
C ASN A 331 -3.66 -25.86 12.18
N ASP A 332 -4.23 -26.42 11.11
CA ASP A 332 -5.10 -27.63 11.10
C ASP A 332 -6.42 -27.50 11.88
N GLU A 333 -6.76 -26.33 12.40
CA GLU A 333 -8.02 -26.06 13.10
C GLU A 333 -8.95 -25.18 12.26
N PHE A 334 -10.26 -25.46 12.32
CA PHE A 334 -11.26 -24.64 11.65
C PHE A 334 -11.24 -23.21 12.19
N ILE A 335 -11.05 -22.24 11.30
CA ILE A 335 -11.18 -20.82 11.59
C ILE A 335 -12.45 -20.26 10.94
N PHE A 336 -13.34 -19.69 11.76
CA PHE A 336 -14.45 -18.89 11.25
C PHE A 336 -13.97 -17.46 11.03
N ALA A 337 -13.61 -17.14 9.79
CA ALA A 337 -13.20 -15.79 9.40
C ALA A 337 -14.42 -14.86 9.42
N PHE A 338 -14.39 -13.87 10.31
CA PHE A 338 -15.47 -12.91 10.52
C PHE A 338 -14.89 -11.50 10.52
N GLY A 339 -15.33 -10.69 9.57
CA GLY A 339 -14.73 -9.41 9.27
C GLY A 339 -15.61 -8.47 8.48
N THR A 340 -15.21 -7.21 8.45
CA THR A 340 -15.82 -6.18 7.61
C THR A 340 -15.16 -6.13 6.24
N LEU A 341 -15.91 -5.61 5.28
CA LEU A 341 -15.32 -5.11 4.04
C LEU A 341 -14.71 -3.72 4.32
N ASP A 342 -13.40 -3.63 4.19
CA ASP A 342 -12.62 -2.42 4.46
C ASP A 342 -12.23 -1.74 3.15
N GLN A 343 -12.91 -0.63 2.85
CA GLN A 343 -12.66 0.19 1.66
C GLN A 343 -11.35 0.99 1.76
N GLY A 344 -10.85 1.28 2.97
CA GLY A 344 -9.68 2.15 3.16
C GLY A 344 -9.87 3.59 2.66
N TYR A 345 -11.10 4.12 2.72
CA TYR A 345 -11.41 5.52 2.40
C TYR A 345 -11.54 6.37 3.67
N TRP A 346 -10.62 7.32 3.81
CA TRP A 346 -10.58 8.30 4.89
C TRP A 346 -11.29 9.58 4.48
N PRO A 347 -12.12 10.17 5.35
CA PRO A 347 -12.89 11.35 4.99
C PRO A 347 -12.02 12.59 4.74
N ASP A 348 -10.85 12.65 5.36
CA ASP A 348 -9.89 13.75 5.28
C ASP A 348 -8.70 13.46 4.34
N GLY A 349 -8.32 12.18 4.20
CA GLY A 349 -7.14 11.74 3.43
C GLY A 349 -7.41 10.84 2.22
N ILE A 350 -8.67 10.46 1.98
CA ILE A 350 -9.11 9.56 0.89
C ILE A 350 -8.41 8.20 0.97
N TYR A 351 -7.27 7.96 0.32
CA TYR A 351 -6.54 6.70 0.50
C TYR A 351 -5.52 6.73 1.62
N THR A 352 -5.08 7.91 2.04
CA THR A 352 -3.99 8.07 3.00
C THR A 352 -4.59 8.35 4.38
N PRO A 353 -4.49 7.43 5.35
CA PRO A 353 -4.82 7.77 6.73
C PRO A 353 -4.01 9.00 7.18
N PRO A 354 -4.53 9.83 8.10
CA PRO A 354 -3.80 11.01 8.57
C PRO A 354 -2.43 10.67 9.18
N CYS A 355 -2.35 9.56 9.91
CA CYS A 355 -1.13 9.09 10.57
C CYS A 355 -1.25 7.60 10.92
N TYR A 356 -0.16 7.01 11.39
CA TYR A 356 -0.13 5.62 11.84
C TYR A 356 -1.13 5.35 12.98
N GLU A 357 -1.28 6.27 13.93
CA GLU A 357 -2.24 6.14 15.02
C GLU A 357 -3.68 6.06 14.53
N ALA A 358 -4.04 6.87 13.54
CA ALA A 358 -5.36 6.83 12.92
C ALA A 358 -5.60 5.49 12.22
N MET A 359 -4.65 5.03 11.40
CA MET A 359 -4.73 3.72 10.73
C MET A 359 -4.90 2.57 11.75
N VAL A 360 -4.11 2.58 12.82
CA VAL A 360 -4.17 1.57 13.88
C VAL A 360 -5.46 1.65 14.68
N TYR A 361 -6.07 2.83 14.81
CA TYR A 361 -7.34 3.00 15.51
C TYR A 361 -8.47 2.19 14.85
N ASP A 362 -8.59 2.20 13.52
CA ASP A 362 -9.59 1.40 12.82
C ASP A 362 -9.40 -0.10 13.06
N LEU A 363 -8.15 -0.58 12.96
CA LEU A 363 -7.80 -1.98 13.22
C LEU A 363 -8.12 -2.40 14.66
N LYS A 364 -7.77 -1.56 15.65
CA LYS A 364 -8.10 -1.79 17.06
C LYS A 364 -9.60 -1.78 17.28
N THR A 365 -10.33 -0.90 16.61
CA THR A 365 -11.79 -0.82 16.69
C THR A 365 -12.41 -2.12 16.19
N LEU A 366 -12.02 -2.60 15.00
CA LEU A 366 -12.50 -3.87 14.45
C LEU A 366 -12.22 -5.04 15.42
N LYS A 367 -11.00 -5.13 15.94
CA LYS A 367 -10.64 -6.19 16.89
C LYS A 367 -11.44 -6.10 18.20
N SER A 368 -11.70 -4.89 18.70
CA SER A 368 -12.50 -4.68 19.92
C SER A 368 -13.98 -5.08 19.76
N LEU A 369 -14.50 -5.03 18.54
CA LEU A 369 -15.86 -5.47 18.19
C LEU A 369 -15.95 -6.98 17.98
N GLY A 370 -14.84 -7.71 18.09
CA GLY A 370 -14.78 -9.17 17.96
C GLY A 370 -14.52 -9.66 16.54
N PHE A 371 -14.17 -8.79 15.60
CA PHE A 371 -13.70 -9.22 14.27
C PHE A 371 -12.29 -9.81 14.38
N ASN A 372 -12.06 -10.89 13.66
CA ASN A 372 -10.75 -11.56 13.56
C ASN A 372 -10.15 -11.46 12.14
N MET A 373 -10.88 -10.85 11.22
CA MET A 373 -10.52 -10.69 9.82
C MET A 373 -11.01 -9.32 9.31
N LEU A 374 -10.40 -8.82 8.25
CA LEU A 374 -10.97 -7.81 7.37
C LEU A 374 -10.67 -8.18 5.91
N ARG A 375 -11.56 -7.79 5.00
CA ARG A 375 -11.31 -7.87 3.56
C ARG A 375 -10.90 -6.49 3.06
N LYS A 376 -9.63 -6.33 2.70
CA LYS A 376 -9.14 -5.09 2.11
C LYS A 376 -9.62 -5.05 0.68
N HIS A 377 -10.66 -4.26 0.44
CA HIS A 377 -11.46 -4.35 -0.77
C HIS A 377 -10.87 -3.51 -1.89
N ILE A 378 -10.56 -4.20 -2.99
CA ILE A 378 -10.01 -3.68 -4.25
C ILE A 378 -8.96 -2.56 -4.10
N LYS A 379 -8.14 -2.63 -3.06
CA LYS A 379 -7.09 -1.66 -2.71
C LYS A 379 -5.91 -2.42 -2.11
N VAL A 380 -4.70 -1.93 -2.28
CA VAL A 380 -3.52 -2.41 -1.54
C VAL A 380 -3.09 -1.30 -0.60
N GLU A 381 -3.09 -1.53 0.72
CA GLU A 381 -2.61 -0.54 1.69
C GLU A 381 -1.08 -0.45 1.71
N SER A 382 -0.55 0.50 2.47
CA SER A 382 0.89 0.56 2.77
C SER A 382 1.35 -0.68 3.56
N ASP A 383 2.62 -1.09 3.39
CA ASP A 383 3.18 -2.24 4.12
C ASP A 383 3.01 -2.16 5.66
N VAL A 384 2.96 -0.95 6.22
CA VAL A 384 2.76 -0.71 7.65
C VAL A 384 1.35 -1.11 8.13
N PHE A 385 0.34 -1.10 7.26
CA PHE A 385 -0.99 -1.64 7.54
C PHE A 385 -0.93 -3.15 7.78
N TYR A 386 -0.29 -3.89 6.89
CA TYR A 386 -0.16 -5.35 7.03
C TYR A 386 0.67 -5.71 8.25
N ARG A 387 1.75 -4.96 8.53
CA ARG A 387 2.51 -5.12 9.79
C ARG A 387 1.62 -4.93 11.02
N ALA A 388 0.75 -3.92 11.02
CA ALA A 388 -0.17 -3.69 12.13
C ALA A 388 -1.19 -4.84 12.27
N CYS A 389 -1.70 -5.39 11.16
CA CYS A 389 -2.54 -6.59 11.18
C CYS A 389 -1.79 -7.83 11.70
N ASP A 390 -0.52 -7.99 11.32
CA ASP A 390 0.34 -9.08 11.76
C ASP A 390 0.57 -9.05 13.28
N GLU A 391 0.86 -7.86 13.82
CA GLU A 391 1.09 -7.64 15.25
C GLU A 391 -0.19 -7.74 16.07
N MET A 392 -1.31 -7.25 15.54
CA MET A 392 -2.59 -7.30 16.24
C MET A 392 -3.24 -8.67 16.16
N GLY A 393 -2.93 -9.49 15.16
CA GLY A 393 -3.65 -10.74 14.90
C GLY A 393 -5.00 -10.47 14.25
N LEU A 394 -4.98 -9.87 13.06
CA LEU A 394 -6.15 -9.75 12.18
C LEU A 394 -5.81 -10.45 10.86
N LEU A 395 -6.68 -11.35 10.41
CA LEU A 395 -6.56 -11.95 9.08
C LEU A 395 -6.89 -10.89 8.03
N VAL A 396 -6.18 -10.91 6.90
CA VAL A 396 -6.46 -10.03 5.76
C VAL A 396 -6.83 -10.90 4.56
N MET A 397 -8.01 -10.68 4.02
CA MET A 397 -8.37 -11.10 2.66
C MET A 397 -8.00 -9.94 1.74
N GLN A 398 -6.99 -10.15 0.90
CA GLN A 398 -6.37 -9.10 0.09
C GLN A 398 -6.90 -9.16 -1.33
N ASP A 399 -7.67 -8.16 -1.71
CA ASP A 399 -8.16 -8.03 -3.08
C ASP A 399 -7.11 -7.40 -4.00
N MET A 400 -7.08 -7.87 -5.23
CA MET A 400 -6.52 -7.11 -6.34
C MET A 400 -7.40 -5.89 -6.63
N PRO A 401 -6.83 -4.67 -6.78
CA PRO A 401 -7.57 -3.53 -7.30
C PRO A 401 -8.25 -3.88 -8.63
N SER A 402 -9.55 -3.59 -8.72
CA SER A 402 -10.36 -4.06 -9.83
C SER A 402 -10.22 -3.15 -11.05
N LEU A 403 -10.27 -3.75 -12.23
CA LEU A 403 -10.47 -2.96 -13.45
C LEU A 403 -11.85 -2.28 -13.43
N ARG A 404 -12.04 -1.34 -14.34
CA ARG A 404 -13.23 -0.49 -14.41
C ARG A 404 -14.55 -1.28 -14.37
N ALA A 405 -15.43 -0.87 -13.46
CA ALA A 405 -16.75 -1.45 -13.22
C ALA A 405 -17.84 -1.00 -14.23
N LEU A 406 -17.52 -0.91 -15.52
CA LEU A 406 -18.49 -0.49 -16.54
C LEU A 406 -18.89 -1.65 -17.45
N GLN A 407 -20.19 -1.95 -17.45
CA GLN A 407 -20.79 -2.91 -18.36
C GLN A 407 -20.47 -2.57 -19.82
N GLY A 408 -19.76 -3.48 -20.50
CA GLY A 408 -19.41 -3.34 -21.91
C GLY A 408 -18.01 -2.78 -22.20
N VAL A 409 -17.28 -2.30 -21.18
CA VAL A 409 -15.87 -1.90 -21.32
C VAL A 409 -15.00 -2.99 -20.72
N LEU A 410 -14.46 -3.86 -21.59
CA LEU A 410 -13.55 -4.94 -21.19
C LEU A 410 -12.11 -4.55 -21.52
N PRO A 411 -11.12 -5.04 -20.73
CA PRO A 411 -9.72 -4.79 -21.05
C PRO A 411 -9.37 -5.39 -22.41
N ASN A 412 -8.59 -4.64 -23.19
CA ASN A 412 -7.89 -5.19 -24.35
C ASN A 412 -6.70 -6.07 -23.90
N PRO A 413 -6.02 -6.79 -24.81
CA PRO A 413 -4.92 -7.68 -24.43
C PRO A 413 -3.77 -7.01 -23.64
N SER A 414 -3.42 -5.75 -23.93
CA SER A 414 -2.36 -5.05 -23.19
C SER A 414 -2.82 -4.62 -21.80
N GLN A 415 -4.08 -4.21 -21.65
CA GLN A 415 -4.68 -3.86 -20.36
C GLN A 415 -4.84 -5.10 -19.48
N GLN A 416 -5.20 -6.24 -20.07
CA GLN A 416 -5.25 -7.52 -19.37
C GLN A 416 -3.85 -7.95 -18.93
N ALA A 417 -2.83 -7.82 -19.78
CA ALA A 417 -1.45 -8.13 -19.41
C ALA A 417 -0.95 -7.22 -18.27
N GLU A 418 -1.31 -5.93 -18.30
CA GLU A 418 -1.00 -4.98 -17.23
C GLU A 418 -1.66 -5.36 -15.89
N PHE A 419 -2.94 -5.74 -15.91
CA PHE A 419 -3.64 -6.27 -14.73
C PHE A 419 -2.93 -7.49 -14.14
N VAL A 420 -2.52 -8.44 -15.00
CA VAL A 420 -1.79 -9.64 -14.56
C VAL A 420 -0.42 -9.26 -13.99
N SER A 421 0.30 -8.30 -14.59
CA SER A 421 1.58 -7.81 -14.05
C SER A 421 1.42 -7.24 -12.65
N GLN A 422 0.41 -6.38 -12.42
CA GLN A 422 0.18 -5.79 -11.10
C GLN A 422 -0.35 -6.80 -10.08
N LEU A 423 -1.12 -7.80 -10.51
CA LEU A 423 -1.51 -8.92 -9.66
C LEU A 423 -0.29 -9.76 -9.23
N THR A 424 0.64 -10.02 -10.15
CA THR A 424 1.92 -10.67 -9.83
C THR A 424 2.70 -9.85 -8.82
N ASP A 425 2.83 -8.55 -9.05
CA ASP A 425 3.53 -7.65 -8.13
C ASP A 425 2.89 -7.67 -6.74
N LEU A 426 1.56 -7.58 -6.64
CA LEU A 426 0.83 -7.68 -5.37
C LEU A 426 1.23 -8.94 -4.59
N VAL A 427 1.11 -10.11 -5.21
CA VAL A 427 1.38 -11.39 -4.53
C VAL A 427 2.85 -11.51 -4.16
N GLU A 428 3.75 -11.22 -5.09
CA GLU A 428 5.21 -11.31 -4.88
C GLU A 428 5.68 -10.36 -3.77
N THR A 429 5.11 -9.17 -3.69
CA THR A 429 5.54 -8.13 -2.74
C THR A 429 4.93 -8.29 -1.34
N HIS A 430 3.83 -9.03 -1.21
CA HIS A 430 3.05 -9.14 0.04
C HIS A 430 2.97 -10.56 0.63
N LYS A 431 3.41 -11.61 -0.08
CA LYS A 431 3.38 -13.00 0.42
C LYS A 431 4.23 -13.27 1.68
N SER A 432 5.03 -12.31 2.17
CA SER A 432 5.74 -12.48 3.45
C SER A 432 4.94 -12.01 4.68
N PHE A 433 3.78 -11.34 4.50
CA PHE A 433 2.92 -10.91 5.62
C PHE A 433 2.09 -12.08 6.18
N PRO A 434 2.24 -12.46 7.46
CA PRO A 434 1.46 -13.54 8.07
C PRO A 434 -0.05 -13.27 8.15
N SER A 435 -0.51 -12.03 8.23
CA SER A 435 -1.95 -11.73 8.29
C SER A 435 -2.68 -12.09 7.01
N ILE A 436 -2.02 -12.03 5.85
CA ILE A 436 -2.66 -12.32 4.57
C ILE A 436 -3.05 -13.79 4.52
N TYR A 437 -4.37 -13.99 4.54
CA TYR A 437 -5.05 -15.26 4.66
C TYR A 437 -5.58 -15.75 3.30
N THR A 438 -6.00 -14.83 2.43
CA THR A 438 -6.58 -15.14 1.12
C THR A 438 -6.21 -14.07 0.10
N TRP A 439 -5.92 -14.50 -1.13
CA TRP A 439 -5.81 -13.64 -2.30
C TRP A 439 -7.14 -13.60 -3.05
N VAL A 440 -7.64 -12.41 -3.41
CA VAL A 440 -8.83 -12.25 -4.26
C VAL A 440 -8.44 -11.70 -5.62
N ILE A 441 -8.76 -12.41 -6.69
CA ILE A 441 -8.36 -12.01 -8.06
C ILE A 441 -9.37 -11.04 -8.67
N TYR A 442 -10.65 -11.42 -8.72
CA TYR A 442 -11.71 -10.59 -9.27
C TYR A 442 -12.79 -10.32 -8.23
N ASN A 443 -13.33 -9.11 -8.26
CA ASN A 443 -14.52 -8.71 -7.52
C ASN A 443 -15.66 -8.44 -8.50
N GLU A 444 -16.82 -9.08 -8.30
CA GLU A 444 -18.07 -8.78 -9.01
C GLU A 444 -18.00 -8.80 -10.55
N GLY A 445 -17.04 -9.53 -11.12
CA GLY A 445 -16.82 -9.58 -12.57
C GLY A 445 -16.22 -8.31 -13.18
N TRP A 446 -15.72 -7.37 -12.36
CA TRP A 446 -15.22 -6.08 -12.85
C TRP A 446 -13.95 -6.25 -13.68
N GLY A 447 -14.09 -5.96 -14.99
CA GLY A 447 -13.08 -6.22 -16.03
C GLY A 447 -12.73 -7.69 -16.24
N GLN A 448 -13.50 -8.62 -15.66
CA GLN A 448 -13.33 -10.05 -15.91
C GLN A 448 -13.78 -10.38 -17.34
N LEU A 449 -12.91 -11.06 -18.09
CA LEU A 449 -13.23 -11.48 -19.46
C LEU A 449 -14.17 -12.69 -19.44
N LYS A 450 -15.08 -12.75 -20.42
CA LYS A 450 -16.01 -13.90 -20.60
C LYS A 450 -15.32 -15.24 -20.88
N SER A 451 -14.02 -15.22 -21.18
CA SER A 451 -13.19 -16.41 -21.37
C SER A 451 -12.79 -17.10 -20.06
N ALA A 452 -13.27 -16.61 -18.91
CA ALA A 452 -12.95 -17.15 -17.59
C ALA A 452 -11.43 -17.18 -17.28
N PRO A 453 -10.72 -16.05 -17.39
CA PRO A 453 -9.26 -15.99 -17.18
C PRO A 453 -8.83 -16.48 -15.77
N GLU A 454 -9.73 -16.44 -14.79
CA GLU A 454 -9.49 -16.93 -13.43
C GLU A 454 -9.10 -18.42 -13.37
N LEU A 455 -9.48 -19.22 -14.37
CA LEU A 455 -9.10 -20.63 -14.48
C LEU A 455 -7.60 -20.82 -14.74
N GLU A 456 -6.96 -19.85 -15.41
CA GLU A 456 -5.51 -19.83 -15.64
C GLU A 456 -4.77 -19.02 -14.57
N LEU A 457 -5.37 -17.92 -14.11
CA LEU A 457 -4.76 -17.06 -13.09
C LEU A 457 -4.67 -17.76 -11.74
N THR A 458 -5.66 -18.56 -11.34
CA THR A 458 -5.63 -19.28 -10.05
C THR A 458 -4.40 -20.19 -9.90
N PRO A 459 -4.09 -21.13 -10.82
CA PRO A 459 -2.89 -21.94 -10.70
C PRO A 459 -1.60 -21.11 -10.84
N TYR A 460 -1.62 -20.02 -11.61
CA TYR A 460 -0.49 -19.10 -11.70
C TYR A 460 -0.20 -18.44 -10.33
N ILE A 461 -1.20 -17.84 -9.69
CA ILE A 461 -1.05 -17.25 -8.34
C ILE A 461 -0.63 -18.29 -7.32
N ARG A 462 -1.19 -19.50 -7.38
CA ARG A 462 -0.76 -20.61 -6.51
C ARG A 462 0.71 -21.00 -6.72
N SER A 463 1.25 -20.81 -7.92
CA SER A 463 2.67 -21.06 -8.19
C SER A 463 3.59 -19.98 -7.61
N LEU A 464 3.10 -18.74 -7.50
CA LEU A 464 3.82 -17.63 -6.86
C LEU A 464 3.76 -17.74 -5.33
N ASP A 465 2.61 -18.15 -4.80
CA ASP A 465 2.35 -18.33 -3.38
C ASP A 465 1.48 -19.57 -3.09
N PRO A 466 2.09 -20.70 -2.74
CA PRO A 466 1.35 -21.92 -2.40
C PRO A 466 0.79 -21.92 -0.97
N THR A 467 1.02 -20.86 -0.18
CA THR A 467 0.79 -20.84 1.28
C THR A 467 -0.49 -20.13 1.72
N ARG A 468 -1.27 -19.57 0.78
CA ARG A 468 -2.59 -18.98 1.01
C ARG A 468 -3.68 -19.68 0.22
N LEU A 469 -4.92 -19.47 0.69
CA LEU A 469 -6.13 -19.78 -0.07
C LEU A 469 -6.36 -18.71 -1.14
N ILE A 470 -7.08 -19.06 -2.20
CA ILE A 470 -7.38 -18.15 -3.31
C ILE A 470 -8.88 -18.07 -3.52
N ASP A 471 -9.46 -16.89 -3.39
CA ASP A 471 -10.80 -16.59 -3.90
C ASP A 471 -10.67 -16.02 -5.31
N ALA A 472 -10.98 -16.82 -6.31
CA ALA A 472 -10.73 -16.44 -7.69
C ALA A 472 -11.71 -15.36 -8.17
N THR A 473 -12.96 -15.43 -7.71
CA THR A 473 -14.07 -14.59 -8.16
C THR A 473 -15.02 -14.38 -7.00
N SER A 474 -14.88 -13.24 -6.34
CA SER A 474 -15.76 -12.84 -5.25
C SER A 474 -17.10 -12.34 -5.80
N GLY A 475 -18.19 -12.92 -5.28
CA GLY A 475 -19.57 -12.59 -5.65
C GLY A 475 -20.07 -13.21 -6.96
N TRP A 476 -19.79 -12.56 -8.09
CA TRP A 476 -20.41 -12.87 -9.40
C TRP A 476 -19.46 -13.62 -10.34
N ASP A 477 -19.97 -14.10 -11.48
CA ASP A 477 -19.18 -14.62 -12.61
C ASP A 477 -18.15 -15.74 -12.30
N ASP A 478 -18.31 -16.43 -11.17
CA ASP A 478 -17.55 -17.63 -10.82
C ASP A 478 -17.75 -18.79 -11.82
N SER A 479 -16.62 -19.29 -12.34
CA SER A 479 -16.48 -20.45 -13.24
C SER A 479 -15.95 -21.72 -12.56
N GLY A 480 -15.87 -21.74 -11.22
CA GLY A 480 -15.40 -22.87 -10.42
C GLY A 480 -13.91 -22.86 -10.09
N ALA A 481 -13.25 -21.70 -10.18
CA ALA A 481 -11.84 -21.55 -9.86
C ALA A 481 -11.62 -21.30 -8.35
N GLY A 482 -10.38 -21.50 -7.88
CA GLY A 482 -10.00 -21.16 -6.50
C GLY A 482 -10.47 -22.14 -5.42
N ASP A 483 -10.38 -21.69 -4.18
CA ASP A 483 -10.69 -22.44 -2.97
C ASP A 483 -12.07 -22.13 -2.39
N PHE A 484 -12.65 -20.99 -2.78
CA PHE A 484 -13.92 -20.47 -2.27
C PHE A 484 -15.04 -20.61 -3.30
N SER A 485 -16.24 -20.87 -2.80
CA SER A 485 -17.52 -20.66 -3.48
C SER A 485 -18.14 -19.45 -2.81
N ASP A 486 -17.76 -18.27 -3.26
CA ASP A 486 -18.20 -16.99 -2.69
C ASP A 486 -19.53 -16.52 -3.29
N ASN A 487 -20.30 -15.77 -2.49
CA ASN A 487 -21.49 -15.06 -2.96
C ASN A 487 -21.62 -13.68 -2.33
N HIS A 488 -22.31 -12.79 -3.03
CA HIS A 488 -22.76 -11.51 -2.50
C HIS A 488 -24.28 -11.60 -2.26
N HIS A 489 -24.73 -11.16 -1.09
CA HIS A 489 -26.15 -11.21 -0.73
C HIS A 489 -26.64 -9.90 -0.13
N TYR A 490 -27.43 -9.17 -0.91
CA TYR A 490 -28.02 -7.89 -0.52
C TYR A 490 -29.53 -8.07 -0.35
N SER A 491 -30.00 -7.96 0.89
CA SER A 491 -31.43 -8.07 1.21
C SER A 491 -32.07 -6.68 1.17
N GLU A 492 -33.22 -6.57 0.51
CA GLU A 492 -34.04 -5.36 0.58
C GLU A 492 -34.77 -5.28 1.94
N PRO A 493 -34.92 -4.09 2.55
CA PRO A 493 -35.77 -3.91 3.72
C PRO A 493 -37.22 -4.34 3.43
N GLN A 494 -37.76 -5.26 4.23
CA GLN A 494 -39.11 -5.81 4.04
C GLN A 494 -40.04 -5.40 5.19
N CYS A 495 -40.55 -4.17 5.13
CA CYS A 495 -41.56 -3.67 6.08
C CYS A 495 -42.96 -4.17 5.69
N GLY A 496 -43.35 -5.36 6.17
CA GLY A 496 -44.71 -5.90 6.00
C GLY A 496 -44.97 -6.63 4.68
N THR A 497 -43.93 -6.95 3.91
CA THR A 497 -43.99 -7.83 2.73
C THR A 497 -43.44 -9.22 3.07
N PRO A 498 -43.89 -10.30 2.39
CA PRO A 498 -43.30 -11.63 2.55
C PRO A 498 -41.81 -11.62 2.21
N PHE A 499 -41.02 -12.41 2.95
CA PHE A 499 -39.59 -12.52 2.68
C PHE A 499 -39.33 -13.11 1.30
N TYR A 500 -38.61 -12.37 0.46
CA TYR A 500 -38.05 -12.88 -0.79
C TYR A 500 -36.58 -12.42 -0.95
N SER A 501 -35.75 -13.30 -1.49
CA SER A 501 -34.36 -13.01 -1.82
C SER A 501 -34.09 -13.42 -3.27
N ILE A 502 -33.19 -12.74 -3.95
CA ILE A 502 -32.74 -13.15 -5.28
C ILE A 502 -32.01 -14.51 -5.11
N PRO A 503 -32.32 -15.54 -5.92
CA PRO A 503 -31.59 -16.80 -5.87
C PRO A 503 -30.11 -16.59 -6.16
N SER A 504 -29.24 -16.97 -5.22
CA SER A 504 -27.79 -17.01 -5.44
C SER A 504 -27.43 -18.17 -6.40
N LYS A 505 -26.25 -18.09 -7.03
CA LYS A 505 -25.68 -19.26 -7.74
C LYS A 505 -25.64 -20.47 -6.80
N PRO A 506 -25.85 -21.70 -7.29
CA PRO A 506 -25.77 -22.91 -6.47
C PRO A 506 -24.41 -23.01 -5.77
N TYR A 507 -24.44 -23.25 -4.46
CA TYR A 507 -23.23 -23.50 -3.67
C TYR A 507 -22.51 -24.76 -4.15
N ASP A 508 -21.19 -24.66 -4.36
CA ASP A 508 -20.33 -25.81 -4.64
C ASP A 508 -19.78 -26.40 -3.32
N PRO A 509 -20.27 -27.59 -2.88
CA PRO A 509 -19.88 -28.19 -1.61
C PRO A 509 -18.43 -28.67 -1.56
N SER A 510 -17.72 -28.70 -2.70
CA SER A 510 -16.29 -29.04 -2.75
C SER A 510 -15.37 -27.86 -2.39
N ARG A 511 -15.92 -26.65 -2.31
CA ARG A 511 -15.21 -25.40 -2.00
C ARG A 511 -15.71 -24.79 -0.69
N ILE A 512 -14.91 -23.88 -0.13
CA ILE A 512 -15.26 -23.15 1.09
C ILE A 512 -16.43 -22.22 0.77
N GLY A 513 -17.58 -22.43 1.40
CA GLY A 513 -18.69 -21.48 1.30
C GLY A 513 -18.35 -20.18 2.04
N PHE A 514 -18.48 -19.05 1.35
CA PHE A 514 -18.18 -17.73 1.88
C PHE A 514 -19.24 -16.71 1.44
N ILE A 515 -19.43 -15.67 2.27
CA ILE A 515 -20.28 -14.53 1.95
C ILE A 515 -19.35 -13.31 1.94
N GLY A 516 -18.81 -12.98 0.78
CA GLY A 516 -17.80 -11.95 0.58
C GLY A 516 -18.35 -10.54 0.72
N GLU A 517 -19.65 -10.36 0.44
CA GLU A 517 -20.38 -9.14 0.71
C GLU A 517 -21.82 -9.44 1.13
N PHE A 518 -22.28 -8.77 2.19
CA PHE A 518 -23.69 -8.72 2.52
C PHE A 518 -23.99 -7.44 3.28
N GLY A 519 -25.23 -6.97 3.17
CA GLY A 519 -25.66 -5.71 3.78
C GLY A 519 -26.95 -5.18 3.15
N GLY A 520 -27.17 -3.87 3.26
CA GLY A 520 -28.31 -3.20 2.61
C GLY A 520 -29.53 -2.92 3.50
N MET A 521 -29.43 -3.12 4.83
CA MET A 521 -30.47 -2.61 5.75
C MET A 521 -30.34 -1.08 5.91
N GLY A 522 -30.79 -0.31 4.91
CA GLY A 522 -30.80 1.15 5.00
C GLY A 522 -31.72 1.78 3.95
N HIS A 523 -32.68 2.60 4.40
CA HIS A 523 -33.41 3.53 3.56
C HIS A 523 -32.90 4.95 3.80
N ASN A 524 -32.84 5.75 2.73
CA ASN A 524 -32.67 7.18 2.86
C ASN A 524 -33.90 7.77 3.60
N VAL A 525 -33.74 8.16 4.86
CA VAL A 525 -34.78 8.85 5.65
C VAL A 525 -34.82 10.36 5.39
N SER A 526 -33.92 10.90 4.55
CA SER A 526 -33.98 12.29 4.11
C SER A 526 -34.91 12.46 2.90
N ALA A 527 -36.20 12.26 3.15
CA ALA A 527 -37.28 12.79 2.35
C ALA A 527 -38.34 13.36 3.30
N SER A 528 -38.12 14.61 3.72
CA SER A 528 -39.16 15.51 4.20
C SER A 528 -38.77 16.95 3.90
#